data_AF-A0A6P6J9A0-F1
#
_entry.id   AF-A0A6P6J9A0-F1
#
_cell.length_a   1.000
_cell.length_b   1.000
_cell.length_c   1.000
_cell.angle_alpha   90.00
_cell.angle_beta   90.00
_cell.angle_gamma   90.00
#
_symmetry.space_group_name_H-M   'P 1'
#
loop_
_entity.id
_entity.type
_entity.pdbx_description
1 polymer ?
#
loop_
_entity_poly.entity_id
_entity_poly.type
_entity_poly.pdbx_seq_one_letter_code
_entity_poly.pdbx_strand_id
1 'polypeptide(L)'
;METRRTLMRSLAVAVVIAYVIWTTTAEEQKLDTPCCTQVSRAKLTDPILNFRLQPESLPCVRAVIFETERGEFCRDPRQPWVKEKVKNLRAQRNKPLTSTAAPTSSISDQTHVGGATRN
;
A
#
# COMPACT_ATOMS: atom_id res chain seq x y z
N MET A 1 -46.14 7.71 26.87
CA MET A 1 -45.49 6.40 27.15
C MET A 1 -44.91 5.80 25.87
N GLU A 2 -45.68 5.76 24.77
CA GLU A 2 -45.26 5.18 23.49
C GLU A 2 -44.04 5.85 22.85
N THR A 3 -43.98 7.18 22.83
CA THR A 3 -42.86 7.96 22.26
C THR A 3 -41.54 7.72 23.00
N ARG A 4 -41.58 7.47 24.31
CA ARG A 4 -40.37 7.11 25.07
C ARG A 4 -39.89 5.70 24.73
N ARG A 5 -40.83 4.78 24.46
CA ARG A 5 -40.53 3.40 24.10
C ARG A 5 -39.94 3.28 22.69
N THR A 6 -40.43 4.09 21.74
CA THR A 6 -39.87 4.16 20.39
C THR A 6 -38.47 4.78 20.39
N LEU A 7 -38.25 5.86 21.15
CA LEU A 7 -36.93 6.48 21.32
C LEU A 7 -35.91 5.52 21.94
N MET A 8 -36.29 4.76 22.97
CA MET A 8 -35.40 3.77 23.59
C MET A 8 -35.02 2.63 22.63
N ARG A 9 -35.97 2.18 21.80
CA ARG A 9 -35.71 1.17 20.76
C ARG A 9 -34.77 1.68 19.67
N SER A 10 -34.98 2.91 19.20
CA SER A 10 -34.09 3.51 18.20
C SER A 10 -32.68 3.72 18.74
N LEU A 11 -32.55 4.13 20.01
CA LEU A 11 -31.25 4.25 20.66
C LEU A 11 -30.54 2.90 20.80
N ALA A 12 -31.26 1.85 21.21
CA ALA A 12 -30.70 0.51 21.31
C ALA A 12 -30.21 -0.01 19.94
N VAL A 13 -31.00 0.20 18.87
CA VAL A 13 -30.61 -0.19 17.50
C VAL A 13 -29.38 0.60 17.03
N ALA A 14 -29.33 1.91 17.29
CA ALA A 14 -28.17 2.73 16.93
C ALA A 14 -26.88 2.29 17.64
N VAL A 15 -26.96 1.92 18.92
CA VAL A 15 -25.82 1.38 19.69
C VAL A 15 -25.35 0.04 19.11
N VAL A 16 -26.27 -0.86 18.74
CA VAL A 16 -25.92 -2.15 18.12
C VAL A 16 -25.24 -1.94 16.77
N ILE A 17 -25.76 -1.03 15.93
CA ILE A 17 -25.15 -0.71 14.63
C ILE A 17 -23.75 -0.11 14.82
N ALA A 18 -23.58 0.83 15.74
CA ALA A 18 -22.27 1.42 16.05
C ALA A 18 -21.27 0.37 16.54
N TYR A 19 -21.69 -0.55 17.41
CA TYR A 19 -20.87 -1.67 17.88
C TYR A 19 -20.46 -2.60 16.74
N VAL A 20 -21.40 -2.99 15.88
CA VAL A 20 -21.11 -3.85 14.71
C VAL A 20 -20.14 -3.14 13.74
N ILE A 21 -20.32 -1.84 13.48
CA ILE A 21 -19.40 -1.06 12.65
C ILE A 21 -18.00 -1.02 13.29
N TRP A 22 -17.88 -0.75 14.59
CA TRP A 22 -16.60 -0.79 15.29
C TRP A 22 -15.91 -2.16 15.22
N THR A 23 -16.67 -3.25 15.30
CA THR A 23 -16.10 -4.61 15.18
C THR A 23 -15.73 -5.01 13.75
N THR A 24 -16.28 -4.34 12.73
CA THR A 24 -16.08 -4.70 11.31
C THR A 24 -15.08 -3.77 10.60
N THR A 25 -14.78 -2.61 11.19
CA THR A 25 -13.69 -1.77 10.71
C THR A 25 -12.35 -2.36 11.13
N ALA A 26 -11.71 -3.02 10.16
CA ALA A 26 -10.31 -3.35 10.15
C ALA A 26 -9.85 -4.40 11.18
N GLU A 27 -10.07 -5.68 10.86
CA GLU A 27 -8.95 -6.63 10.98
C GLU A 27 -7.83 -6.19 10.02
N GLU A 28 -7.17 -5.08 10.36
CA GLU A 28 -5.75 -4.97 10.11
C GLU A 28 -5.16 -6.04 11.00
N GLN A 29 -4.88 -7.21 10.45
CA GLN A 29 -4.12 -8.25 11.14
C GLN A 29 -2.75 -7.66 11.46
N LYS A 30 -2.67 -6.90 12.54
CA LYS A 30 -1.44 -6.55 13.21
C LYS A 30 -0.84 -7.90 13.58
N LEU A 31 0.27 -8.22 12.93
CA LEU A 31 0.89 -9.53 12.96
C LEU A 31 1.46 -9.80 14.36
N ASP A 32 0.62 -10.22 15.32
CA ASP A 32 1.06 -10.71 16.64
C ASP A 32 1.64 -12.14 16.55
N THR A 33 1.67 -12.72 15.34
CA THR A 33 2.22 -14.05 15.02
C THR A 33 3.58 -13.90 14.34
N PRO A 34 4.59 -14.76 14.56
CA PRO A 34 5.89 -14.62 13.88
C PRO A 34 5.82 -14.77 12.34
N CYS A 35 4.69 -15.24 11.79
CA CYS A 35 4.53 -15.54 10.39
C CYS A 35 3.06 -15.45 9.91
N CYS A 36 2.86 -15.34 8.60
CA CYS A 36 1.53 -15.44 7.99
C CYS A 36 1.01 -16.87 8.05
N THR A 37 -0.17 -17.07 8.64
CA THR A 37 -0.94 -18.32 8.60
C THR A 37 -2.02 -18.31 7.51
N GLN A 38 -2.39 -17.12 7.04
CA GLN A 38 -3.30 -16.91 5.91
C GLN A 38 -2.75 -15.85 4.96
N VAL A 39 -3.25 -15.84 3.73
CA VAL A 39 -2.87 -14.88 2.68
C VAL A 39 -4.11 -14.29 2.01
N SER A 40 -4.08 -12.99 1.74
CA SER A 40 -5.12 -12.32 0.96
C SER A 40 -4.72 -12.18 -0.51
N ARG A 41 -5.72 -12.20 -1.40
CA ARG A 41 -5.57 -11.94 -2.84
C ARG A 41 -5.79 -10.48 -3.22
N ALA A 42 -6.30 -9.67 -2.27
CA ALA A 42 -6.69 -8.28 -2.50
C ALA A 42 -5.48 -7.40 -2.81
N LYS A 43 -5.63 -6.51 -3.80
CA LYS A 43 -4.59 -5.53 -4.16
C LYS A 43 -4.47 -4.48 -3.06
N LEU A 44 -3.23 -4.13 -2.70
CA LEU A 44 -2.96 -3.05 -1.76
C LEU A 44 -3.12 -1.70 -2.48
N THR A 45 -3.80 -0.78 -1.83
CA THR A 45 -3.93 0.63 -2.26
C THR A 45 -2.82 1.50 -1.69
N ASP A 46 -2.19 1.07 -0.60
CA ASP A 46 -1.18 1.86 0.10
C ASP A 46 0.18 1.80 -0.60
N PRO A 47 1.02 2.83 -0.36
CA PRO A 47 2.43 2.77 -0.73
C PRO A 47 3.11 1.55 -0.09
N ILE A 48 3.59 0.65 -0.95
CA ILE A 48 4.42 -0.49 -0.54
C ILE A 48 5.87 -0.03 -0.52
N LEU A 49 6.46 -0.03 0.68
CA LEU A 49 7.82 0.42 0.97
C LEU A 49 8.83 -0.69 0.70
N ASN A 50 8.50 -1.92 1.11
CA ASN A 50 9.40 -3.06 1.02
C ASN A 50 8.62 -4.38 1.00
N PHE A 51 9.32 -5.50 0.84
CA PHE A 51 8.72 -6.83 0.93
C PHE A 51 9.70 -7.86 1.50
N ARG A 52 9.15 -8.87 2.19
CA ARG A 52 9.86 -10.13 2.50
C ARG A 52 9.13 -11.33 1.90
N LEU A 53 9.90 -12.36 1.58
CA LEU A 53 9.34 -13.66 1.17
C LEU A 53 9.29 -14.57 2.39
N GLN A 54 8.14 -15.19 2.61
CA GLN A 54 7.95 -16.17 3.66
C GLN A 54 7.88 -17.58 3.03
N PRO A 55 8.83 -18.48 3.33
CA PRO A 55 8.71 -19.88 2.97
C PRO A 55 7.59 -20.56 3.76
N GLU A 56 7.08 -21.64 3.22
CA GLU A 56 6.05 -22.45 3.87
C GLU A 56 6.67 -23.32 4.95
N SER A 57 6.13 -23.26 6.18
CA SER A 57 6.58 -24.04 7.34
C SER A 57 5.47 -24.02 8.39
N LEU A 58 4.69 -25.10 8.48
CA LEU A 58 3.48 -25.14 9.31
C LEU A 58 3.74 -24.64 10.75
N PRO A 59 2.90 -23.73 11.28
CA PRO A 59 1.60 -23.28 10.76
C PRO A 59 1.68 -22.17 9.69
N CYS A 60 2.88 -21.72 9.32
CA CYS A 60 3.10 -20.65 8.36
C CYS A 60 2.85 -21.13 6.93
N VAL A 61 2.10 -20.35 6.16
CA VAL A 61 1.86 -20.58 4.74
C VAL A 61 2.86 -19.80 3.89
N ARG A 62 3.00 -20.18 2.62
CA ARG A 62 3.81 -19.44 1.65
C ARG A 62 3.20 -18.06 1.39
N ALA A 63 3.94 -16.99 1.66
CA ALA A 63 3.44 -15.63 1.53
C ALA A 63 4.49 -14.65 0.97
N VAL A 64 4.03 -13.60 0.31
CA VAL A 64 4.78 -12.34 0.20
C VAL A 64 4.24 -11.38 1.23
N ILE A 65 5.10 -10.82 2.05
CA ILE A 65 4.71 -9.89 3.10
C ILE A 65 5.16 -8.52 2.64
N PHE A 66 4.20 -7.65 2.37
CA PHE A 66 4.47 -6.27 1.98
C PHE A 66 4.49 -5.39 3.22
N GLU A 67 5.56 -4.62 3.37
CA GLU A 67 5.66 -3.54 4.34
C GLU A 67 5.10 -2.27 3.69
N THR A 68 4.10 -1.69 4.33
CA THR A 68 3.45 -0.45 3.92
C THR A 68 3.51 0.56 5.08
N GLU A 69 3.12 1.81 4.83
CA GLU A 69 3.02 2.83 5.89
C GLU A 69 2.01 2.45 6.99
N ARG A 70 1.02 1.62 6.68
CA ARG A 70 -0.01 1.16 7.64
C ARG A 70 0.39 -0.10 8.41
N GLY A 71 1.38 -0.84 7.91
CA GLY A 71 1.85 -2.09 8.51
C GLY A 71 2.18 -3.16 7.48
N GLU A 72 2.27 -4.39 7.99
CA GLU A 72 2.63 -5.57 7.20
C GLU A 72 1.40 -6.32 6.70
N PHE A 73 1.41 -6.70 5.41
CA PHE A 73 0.30 -7.40 4.78
C PHE A 73 0.73 -8.68 4.06
N CYS A 74 0.14 -9.80 4.49
CA CYS A 74 0.31 -11.12 3.87
C CYS A 74 -0.46 -11.20 2.54
N ARG A 75 0.25 -11.47 1.44
CA ARG A 75 -0.33 -11.60 0.10
C ARG A 75 0.09 -12.89 -0.60
N ASP A 76 -0.86 -13.44 -1.36
CA ASP A 76 -0.67 -14.70 -2.06
C ASP A 76 0.37 -14.53 -3.19
N PRO A 77 1.52 -15.24 -3.14
CA PRO A 77 2.58 -15.15 -4.14
C PRO A 77 2.13 -15.57 -5.55
N ARG A 78 0.99 -16.25 -5.68
CA ARG A 78 0.46 -16.71 -6.96
C ARG A 78 -0.21 -15.59 -7.76
N GLN A 79 -0.63 -14.50 -7.09
CA GLN A 79 -1.34 -13.40 -7.73
C GLN A 79 -0.44 -12.64 -8.72
N PRO A 80 -0.92 -12.34 -9.95
CA PRO A 80 -0.10 -11.64 -10.96
C PRO A 80 0.47 -10.29 -10.48
N TRP A 81 -0.38 -9.48 -9.82
CA TRP A 81 0.03 -8.17 -9.33
C TRP A 81 1.11 -8.23 -8.24
N VAL A 82 1.12 -9.30 -7.43
CA VAL A 82 2.13 -9.52 -6.38
C VAL A 82 3.48 -9.78 -7.04
N LYS A 83 3.53 -10.65 -8.06
CA LYS A 83 4.75 -10.96 -8.80
C LYS A 83 5.32 -9.73 -9.48
N GLU A 84 4.46 -8.93 -10.12
CA GLU A 84 4.85 -7.68 -10.77
C GLU A 84 5.42 -6.69 -9.75
N LYS A 85 4.75 -6.50 -8.62
CA LYS A 85 5.20 -5.54 -7.60
C LYS A 85 6.54 -5.97 -6.98
N VAL A 86 6.73 -7.26 -6.68
CA VAL A 86 8.01 -7.80 -6.20
C VAL A 86 9.12 -7.58 -7.22
N LYS A 87 8.86 -7.83 -8.52
CA LYS A 87 9.83 -7.60 -9.60
C LYS A 87 10.23 -6.12 -9.65
N ASN A 88 9.27 -5.21 -9.59
CA ASN A 88 9.52 -3.76 -9.63
C ASN A 88 10.35 -3.30 -8.42
N LEU A 89 10.02 -3.76 -7.21
CA LEU A 89 10.78 -3.42 -6.00
C LEU A 89 12.22 -3.96 -6.04
N ARG A 90 12.43 -5.17 -6.55
CA ARG A 90 13.78 -5.72 -6.77
C ARG A 90 14.59 -4.89 -7.77
N ALA A 91 13.96 -4.48 -8.86
CA ALA A 91 14.60 -3.64 -9.87
C ALA A 91 15.01 -2.27 -9.29
N GLN A 92 14.15 -1.67 -8.45
CA GLN A 92 14.46 -0.40 -7.77
C GLN A 92 15.61 -0.55 -6.78
N ARG A 93 15.64 -1.63 -5.98
CA ARG A 93 16.73 -1.90 -5.03
C ARG A 93 18.09 -2.10 -5.72
N ASN A 94 18.08 -2.68 -6.93
CA ASN A 94 19.29 -2.93 -7.70
C ASN A 94 19.72 -1.74 -8.55
N LYS A 95 18.94 -0.66 -8.60
CA LYS A 95 19.36 0.58 -9.27
C LYS A 95 20.45 1.23 -8.40
N PRO A 96 21.62 1.56 -8.96
CA PRO A 96 22.61 2.37 -8.25
C PRO A 96 21.92 3.62 -7.73
N LEU A 97 22.14 3.96 -6.46
CA LEU A 97 21.63 5.18 -5.86
C LEU A 97 22.27 6.36 -6.60
N THR A 98 21.64 6.80 -7.69
CA THR A 98 21.96 8.08 -8.31
C THR A 98 21.40 9.13 -7.35
N SER A 99 22.22 9.51 -6.37
CA SER A 99 22.00 10.71 -5.60
C SER A 99 21.93 11.87 -6.59
N THR A 100 20.74 12.41 -6.82
CA THR A 100 20.59 13.75 -7.38
C THR A 100 19.32 14.32 -6.79
N ALA A 101 19.53 15.06 -5.70
CA ALA A 101 18.61 16.07 -5.24
C ALA A 101 18.39 17.12 -6.36
N ALA A 102 17.14 17.56 -6.45
CA ALA A 102 16.63 18.78 -7.10
C ALA A 102 16.79 18.96 -8.63
N PRO A 103 15.67 19.16 -9.36
CA PRO A 103 15.70 19.70 -10.72
C PRO A 103 15.81 21.23 -10.62
N THR A 104 16.99 21.79 -10.90
CA THR A 104 17.11 23.21 -11.26
C THR A 104 17.45 23.28 -12.74
N SER A 105 16.39 23.16 -13.54
CA SER A 105 16.18 23.83 -14.83
C SER A 105 17.42 24.32 -15.59
N SER A 106 17.88 23.52 -16.54
CA SER A 106 18.67 23.98 -17.68
C SER A 106 17.72 24.53 -18.75
N ILE A 107 17.51 25.85 -18.74
CA ILE A 107 16.96 26.57 -19.89
C ILE A 107 18.15 26.88 -20.82
N SER A 108 18.32 26.07 -21.87
CA SER A 108 19.13 26.44 -23.04
C SER A 108 18.21 27.13 -24.03
N ASP A 109 18.27 28.45 -24.10
CA ASP A 109 17.61 29.22 -25.15
C ASP A 109 18.59 29.39 -26.32
N GLN A 110 18.26 28.77 -27.46
CA GLN A 110 18.94 28.98 -28.72
C GLN A 110 18.32 30.20 -29.39
N THR A 111 19.11 31.25 -29.61
CA THR A 111 18.71 32.30 -30.55
C THR A 111 19.75 32.41 -31.67
N HIS A 112 19.36 31.83 -32.81
CA HIS A 112 19.99 31.98 -34.12
C HIS A 112 19.38 33.18 -34.84
N VAL A 113 20.19 34.22 -35.07
CA VAL A 113 20.01 35.27 -36.10
C VAL A 113 21.45 35.73 -36.41
N GLY A 114 22.04 35.70 -37.61
CA GLY A 114 21.53 35.71 -38.98
C GLY A 114 22.07 36.98 -39.67
N GLY A 115 23.10 36.86 -40.51
CA GLY A 115 23.25 37.75 -41.69
C GLY A 115 24.54 38.57 -41.89
N ALA A 116 25.09 38.42 -43.11
CA ALA A 116 25.66 39.44 -44.01
C ALA A 116 27.17 39.81 -43.96
N THR A 117 27.93 39.12 -44.81
CA THR A 117 28.85 39.61 -45.87
C THR A 117 29.49 41.01 -45.85
N ARG A 118 30.83 41.00 -45.99
CA ARG A 118 31.71 41.75 -46.93
C ARG A 118 31.96 43.26 -46.71
N ASN A 119 33.21 43.63 -46.41
CA ASN A 119 34.16 44.32 -47.32
C ASN A 119 35.59 44.29 -46.77
#